data_AF-A0A969VGY2-F1
#
_entry.id   AF-A0A969VGY2-F1
#
_cell.length_a   1.000
_cell.length_b   1.000
_cell.length_c   1.000
_cell.angle_alpha   90.00
_cell.angle_beta   90.00
_cell.angle_gamma   90.00
#
_symmetry.space_group_name_H-M   'P 1'
#
loop_
_entity.id
_entity.type
_entity.pdbx_description
1 polymer ?
#
loop_
_entity_poly.entity_id
_entity_poly.type
_entity_poly.pdbx_seq_one_letter_code
_entity_poly.pdbx_strand_id
1 'polypeptide(L)'
;MGKIKRQYRVISVHQTFNGQLKVNWKREYKKEFLCPQCNEPRIKFHIHQKTLCRVSWCCASCQLTGSLTQRVPAYIFRYRSDLECPNPNCQEIGNDGQKGWIYQIGKKGKLFTCRFCGVGFIPNSSHPSSWHSRQNQQKLSAFKFDEDTWDLRHFYENTTNRKRLNFHDIKPDWYKFQVKKYIQFQINSQSSAESILHFLSYFRQFGAIIQQKSIGSITKINREVILQFIDSIRTQASTTIYKKVHALKQFF
;
A
#
# COMPACT_ATOMS: atom_id res chain seq x y z
N MET A 1 2.21 -41.74 -8.39
CA MET A 1 2.74 -40.42 -8.77
C MET A 1 3.83 -40.01 -7.80
N GLY A 2 5.07 -39.88 -8.29
CA GLY A 2 6.28 -39.73 -7.47
C GLY A 2 6.40 -38.35 -6.82
N LYS A 3 6.78 -38.32 -5.53
CA LYS A 3 7.13 -37.10 -4.81
C LYS A 3 8.43 -36.55 -5.40
N ILE A 4 8.38 -35.37 -6.03
CA ILE A 4 9.58 -34.63 -6.45
C ILE A 4 10.36 -34.27 -5.18
N LYS A 5 11.47 -35.01 -4.93
CA LYS A 5 12.46 -34.61 -3.93
C LYS A 5 13.09 -33.30 -4.42
N ARG A 6 12.78 -32.18 -3.78
CA ARG A 6 13.53 -30.93 -3.98
C ARG A 6 15.00 -31.21 -3.70
N GLN A 7 15.82 -31.28 -4.74
CA GLN A 7 17.27 -31.36 -4.61
C GLN A 7 17.75 -30.02 -4.04
N TYR A 8 18.03 -29.99 -2.74
CA TYR A 8 18.82 -28.91 -2.17
C TYR A 8 20.20 -28.92 -2.85
N ARG A 9 20.73 -27.74 -3.19
CA ARG A 9 22.12 -27.64 -3.66
C ARG A 9 23.04 -28.23 -2.59
N VAL A 10 23.96 -29.09 -3.03
CA VAL A 10 24.97 -29.77 -2.18
C VAL A 10 25.77 -28.78 -1.34
N ILE A 11 25.93 -27.55 -1.84
CA ILE A 11 26.62 -26.46 -1.17
C ILE A 11 25.67 -25.27 -1.05
N SER A 12 25.53 -24.72 0.15
CA SER A 12 24.82 -23.46 0.41
C SER A 12 25.78 -22.38 0.88
N VAL A 13 25.66 -21.16 0.36
CA VAL A 13 26.47 -20.02 0.78
C VAL A 13 25.66 -19.15 1.74
N HIS A 14 26.21 -18.83 2.91
CA HIS A 14 25.58 -17.98 3.92
C HIS A 14 26.45 -16.77 4.23
N GLN A 15 25.85 -15.60 4.39
CA GLN A 15 26.55 -14.42 4.91
C GLN A 15 26.70 -14.54 6.43
N THR A 16 27.90 -14.31 6.93
CA THR A 16 28.25 -14.31 8.36
C THR A 16 28.91 -12.99 8.74
N PHE A 17 29.12 -12.74 10.03
CA PHE A 17 29.83 -11.55 10.50
C PHE A 17 31.29 -11.49 9.99
N ASN A 18 31.89 -12.64 9.67
CA ASN A 18 33.27 -12.77 9.19
C ASN A 18 33.36 -13.03 7.67
N GLY A 19 32.31 -12.69 6.91
CA GLY A 19 32.25 -12.90 5.46
C GLY A 19 31.38 -14.09 5.04
N GLN A 20 31.68 -14.70 3.88
CA GLN A 20 30.85 -15.74 3.27
C GLN A 20 31.23 -17.15 3.74
N LEU A 21 30.30 -17.85 4.38
CA LEU A 21 30.45 -19.26 4.77
C LEU A 21 29.81 -20.16 3.70
N LYS A 22 30.63 -20.93 2.97
CA LYS A 22 30.17 -21.97 2.07
C LYS A 22 30.03 -23.30 2.84
N VAL A 23 28.80 -23.78 2.98
CA VAL A 23 28.46 -25.01 3.69
C VAL A 23 28.21 -26.12 2.69
N ASN A 24 29.05 -27.15 2.69
CA ASN A 24 28.85 -28.37 1.91
C ASN A 24 28.10 -29.42 2.73
N TRP A 25 26.78 -29.56 2.51
CA TRP A 25 25.92 -30.47 3.26
C TRP A 25 26.16 -31.97 2.98
N LYS A 26 26.91 -32.32 1.92
CA LYS A 26 27.36 -33.71 1.70
C LYS A 26 28.54 -34.09 2.58
N ARG A 27 29.32 -33.12 3.04
CA ARG A 27 30.38 -33.35 4.02
C ARG A 27 29.74 -33.15 5.39
N GLU A 28 29.39 -34.23 6.08
CA GLU A 28 29.17 -34.12 7.53
C GLU A 28 30.34 -33.32 8.10
N TYR A 29 30.06 -32.20 8.78
CA TYR A 29 31.10 -31.33 9.33
C TYR A 29 31.97 -32.15 10.28
N LYS A 30 33.11 -32.64 9.79
CA LYS A 30 34.08 -33.42 10.56
C LYS A 30 34.93 -32.46 11.40
N LYS A 31 34.33 -31.88 12.44
CA LYS A 31 35.05 -31.17 13.53
C LYS A 31 35.73 -29.84 13.15
N GLU A 32 35.40 -29.26 11.99
CA GLU A 32 36.01 -28.00 11.51
C GLU A 32 35.50 -26.74 12.23
N PHE A 33 34.47 -26.86 13.06
CA PHE A 33 33.90 -25.74 13.83
C PHE A 33 34.18 -25.98 15.32
N LEU A 34 34.97 -25.10 15.93
CA LEU A 34 35.29 -25.12 17.37
C LEU A 34 34.36 -24.18 18.12
N CYS A 35 33.97 -24.57 19.33
CA CYS A 35 33.14 -23.72 20.18
C CYS A 35 33.92 -22.46 20.56
N PRO A 36 33.41 -21.24 20.34
CA PRO A 36 34.14 -20.01 20.67
C PRO A 36 34.41 -19.84 22.18
N GLN A 37 33.69 -20.57 23.04
CA GLN A 37 33.84 -20.44 24.50
C GLN A 37 34.72 -21.52 25.12
N CYS A 38 34.69 -22.76 24.63
CA CYS A 38 35.47 -23.86 25.20
C CYS A 38 36.42 -24.54 24.21
N ASN A 39 36.48 -24.04 22.97
CA ASN A 39 37.32 -24.53 21.87
C ASN A 39 37.14 -26.02 21.52
N GLU A 40 36.05 -26.64 21.98
CA GLU A 40 35.75 -28.04 21.73
C GLU A 40 35.13 -28.24 20.33
N PRO A 41 35.51 -29.30 19.59
CA PRO A 41 34.99 -29.60 18.26
C PRO A 41 33.60 -30.24 18.27
N ARG A 42 33.05 -30.53 19.45
CA ARG A 42 31.79 -31.27 19.61
C ARG A 42 30.59 -30.34 19.49
N ILE A 43 30.25 -29.98 18.26
CA ILE A 43 29.13 -29.09 17.96
C ILE A 43 28.00 -29.86 17.28
N LYS A 44 26.80 -29.71 17.83
CA LYS A 44 25.55 -30.21 17.24
C LYS A 44 24.92 -29.09 16.43
N PHE A 45 24.59 -29.38 15.19
CA PHE A 45 23.90 -28.44 14.31
C PHE A 45 22.40 -28.75 14.27
N HIS A 46 21.58 -27.71 14.37
CA HIS A 46 20.13 -27.81 14.22
C HIS A 46 19.70 -27.00 12.99
N ILE A 47 19.06 -27.70 12.05
CA ILE A 47 18.49 -27.06 10.86
C ILE A 47 17.01 -26.80 11.14
N HIS A 48 16.64 -25.52 11.16
CA HIS A 48 15.26 -25.13 11.39
C HIS A 48 14.60 -24.68 10.08
N GLN A 49 13.51 -25.34 9.71
CA GLN A 49 12.76 -25.01 8.49
C GLN A 49 11.90 -23.75 8.64
N LYS A 50 11.58 -23.34 9.87
CA LYS A 50 10.55 -22.33 10.18
C LYS A 50 11.06 -21.17 11.05
N THR A 51 12.35 -21.03 11.31
CA THR A 51 12.86 -19.92 12.14
C THR A 51 13.64 -18.92 11.28
N LEU A 52 13.86 -17.73 11.84
CA LEU A 52 14.61 -16.63 11.24
C LEU A 52 16.12 -16.94 11.09
N CYS A 53 16.60 -18.11 11.49
CA CYS A 53 17.98 -18.56 11.27
C CYS A 53 17.90 -20.03 10.87
N ARG A 54 18.29 -20.37 9.63
CA ARG A 54 18.13 -21.74 9.10
C ARG A 54 19.05 -22.74 9.79
N VAL A 55 20.14 -22.27 10.39
CA VAL A 55 21.14 -23.11 11.04
C VAL A 55 21.54 -22.48 12.38
N SER A 56 21.26 -23.19 13.46
CA SER A 56 21.78 -22.91 14.79
C SER A 56 22.76 -24.02 15.19
N TRP A 57 23.62 -23.70 16.14
CA TRP A 57 24.59 -24.64 16.69
C TRP A 57 24.49 -24.65 18.21
N CYS A 58 24.80 -25.79 18.80
CA CYS A 58 24.91 -25.99 20.24
C CYS A 58 26.20 -26.76 20.53
N CYS A 59 27.02 -26.23 21.44
CA CYS A 59 28.18 -26.96 21.93
C CYS A 59 27.74 -28.03 22.92
N ALA A 60 28.16 -29.28 22.69
CA ALA A 60 27.81 -30.38 23.59
C ALA A 60 28.50 -30.28 24.96
N SER A 61 29.63 -29.57 25.04
CA SER A 61 30.44 -29.48 26.27
C SER A 61 29.99 -28.34 27.18
N CYS A 62 29.79 -27.13 26.65
CA CYS A 62 29.42 -25.95 27.46
C CYS A 62 27.97 -25.48 27.26
N GLN A 63 27.19 -26.15 26.40
CA GLN A 63 25.81 -25.80 26.06
C GLN A 63 25.63 -24.39 25.47
N LEU A 64 26.71 -23.69 25.12
CA LEU A 64 26.62 -22.42 24.41
C LEU A 64 25.92 -22.65 23.06
N THR A 65 24.94 -21.80 22.78
CA THR A 65 24.19 -21.82 21.53
C THR A 65 24.47 -20.57 20.72
N GLY A 66 24.45 -20.70 19.40
CA GLY A 66 24.60 -19.57 18.50
C GLY A 66 23.93 -19.82 17.16
N SER A 67 23.74 -18.75 16.38
CA SER A 67 23.25 -18.84 15.01
C SER A 67 24.42 -18.71 14.05
N LEU A 68 24.57 -19.66 13.12
CA LEU A 68 25.60 -19.58 12.06
C LEU A 68 25.17 -18.74 10.86
N THR A 69 23.90 -18.37 10.82
CA THR A 69 23.33 -17.57 9.73
C THR A 69 22.92 -16.21 10.29
N GLN A 70 23.16 -15.14 9.53
CA GLN A 70 22.53 -13.85 9.81
C GLN A 70 21.02 -14.04 9.96
N ARG A 71 20.38 -13.19 10.78
CA ARG A 71 18.92 -13.13 10.86
C ARG A 71 18.39 -13.03 9.44
N VAL A 72 17.70 -14.08 9.01
CA VAL A 72 16.94 -14.15 7.78
C VAL A 72 16.02 -12.92 7.80
N PRO A 73 16.20 -11.98 6.86
CA PRO A 73 15.36 -10.79 6.83
C PRO A 73 13.88 -11.17 6.85
N ALA A 74 13.05 -10.39 7.54
CA ALA A 74 11.65 -10.72 7.78
C ALA A 74 10.86 -11.04 6.49
N TYR A 75 11.31 -10.53 5.34
CA TYR A 75 10.72 -10.76 4.02
C TYR A 75 11.05 -12.13 3.39
N ILE A 76 12.08 -12.85 3.86
CA ILE A 76 12.36 -14.23 3.43
C ILE A 76 11.53 -15.23 4.28
N PHE A 77 11.06 -14.81 5.46
CA PHE A 77 10.19 -15.64 6.29
C PHE A 77 8.88 -15.94 5.55
N ARG A 78 8.56 -17.23 5.41
CA ARG A 78 7.42 -17.72 4.61
C ARG A 78 7.46 -17.36 3.12
N TYR A 79 8.67 -17.15 2.59
CA TYR A 79 8.89 -17.08 1.15
C TYR A 79 8.42 -18.38 0.46
N ARG A 80 7.83 -18.24 -0.72
CA ARG A 80 7.31 -19.34 -1.54
C ARG A 80 8.01 -19.32 -2.88
N SER A 81 8.96 -20.24 -3.03
CA SER A 81 9.72 -20.41 -4.27
C SER A 81 8.91 -21.09 -5.38
N ASP A 82 7.74 -21.63 -5.04
CA ASP A 82 6.83 -22.36 -5.93
C ASP A 82 5.76 -21.46 -6.56
N LEU A 83 5.74 -20.17 -6.25
CA LEU A 83 4.72 -19.23 -6.69
C LEU A 83 5.37 -18.01 -7.34
N GLU A 84 4.78 -17.57 -8.44
CA GLU A 84 5.16 -16.36 -9.13
C GLU A 84 4.18 -15.22 -8.88
N CYS A 85 4.63 -13.99 -9.10
CA CYS A 85 3.77 -12.83 -9.01
C CYS A 85 2.78 -12.83 -10.18
N PRO A 86 1.47 -12.86 -9.88
CA PRO A 86 0.45 -12.90 -10.92
C PRO A 86 0.27 -11.54 -11.61
N ASN A 87 0.83 -10.45 -11.06
CA ASN A 87 0.75 -9.12 -11.66
C ASN A 87 1.57 -9.08 -12.97
N PRO A 88 0.94 -8.86 -14.14
CA PRO A 88 1.64 -8.83 -15.42
C PRO A 88 2.70 -7.71 -15.46
N ASN A 89 2.45 -6.60 -14.74
CA ASN A 89 3.34 -5.44 -14.68
C ASN A 89 4.52 -5.59 -13.71
N CYS A 90 4.57 -6.68 -12.93
CA CYS A 90 5.70 -6.94 -12.03
C CYS A 90 6.82 -7.65 -12.80
N GLN A 91 7.88 -6.93 -13.17
CA GLN A 91 9.02 -7.51 -13.90
C GLN A 91 10.21 -7.88 -13.01
N GLU A 92 10.14 -7.53 -11.73
CA GLU A 92 11.20 -7.83 -10.76
C GLU A 92 11.38 -9.33 -10.54
N ILE A 93 12.64 -9.76 -10.42
CA ILE A 93 13.03 -11.16 -10.26
C ILE A 93 13.43 -11.42 -8.81
N GLY A 94 12.86 -12.47 -8.21
CA GLY A 94 13.15 -12.92 -6.86
C GLY A 94 14.52 -13.60 -6.75
N ASN A 95 14.93 -13.89 -5.51
CA ASN A 95 16.24 -14.45 -5.18
C ASN A 95 16.58 -15.76 -5.92
N ASP A 96 15.56 -16.54 -6.30
CA ASP A 96 15.73 -17.84 -6.95
C ASP A 96 15.43 -17.78 -8.46
N GLY A 97 15.39 -16.58 -9.06
CA GLY A 97 15.10 -16.41 -10.49
C GLY A 97 13.62 -16.39 -10.86
N GLN A 98 12.72 -16.56 -9.89
CA GLN A 98 11.27 -16.53 -10.10
C GLN A 98 10.74 -15.12 -10.38
N LYS A 99 9.63 -15.00 -11.11
CA LYS A 99 8.95 -13.72 -11.26
C LYS A 99 8.34 -13.25 -9.94
N GLY A 100 8.88 -12.19 -9.39
CA GLY A 100 8.47 -11.55 -8.14
C GLY A 100 8.81 -12.30 -6.85
N TRP A 101 8.79 -11.61 -5.72
CA TRP A 101 9.14 -12.18 -4.42
C TRP A 101 7.88 -12.47 -3.60
N ILE A 102 7.47 -13.74 -3.52
CA ILE A 102 6.19 -14.13 -2.91
C ILE A 102 6.38 -14.60 -1.49
N TYR A 103 5.63 -14.02 -0.55
CA TYR A 103 5.59 -14.47 0.83
C TYR A 103 4.15 -14.64 1.33
N GLN A 104 3.97 -15.56 2.28
CA GLN A 104 2.66 -15.88 2.85
C GLN A 104 2.33 -14.94 4.02
N ILE A 105 1.14 -14.31 3.96
CA ILE A 105 0.63 -13.44 5.01
C ILE A 105 -0.35 -14.22 5.91
N GLY A 106 -0.18 -14.08 7.23
CA GLY A 106 -1.09 -14.66 8.23
C GLY A 106 -0.85 -16.14 8.59
N LYS A 107 -1.39 -16.56 9.75
CA LYS A 107 -1.20 -17.91 10.30
C LYS A 107 -1.97 -19.00 9.53
N LYS A 108 -3.05 -18.64 8.81
CA LYS A 108 -3.94 -19.60 8.10
C LYS A 108 -3.59 -19.85 6.63
N GLY A 109 -2.55 -19.20 6.09
CA GLY A 109 -1.93 -19.58 4.81
C GLY A 109 -2.75 -19.53 3.54
N LYS A 110 -3.83 -18.74 3.51
CA LYS A 110 -4.64 -18.56 2.30
C LYS A 110 -4.25 -17.34 1.47
N LEU A 111 -3.52 -16.38 2.04
CA LEU A 111 -3.18 -15.13 1.37
C LEU A 111 -1.66 -14.98 1.21
N PHE A 112 -1.25 -14.64 0.00
CA PHE A 112 0.14 -14.43 -0.41
C PHE A 112 0.29 -13.01 -0.91
N THR A 113 1.50 -12.50 -0.91
CA THR A 113 1.77 -11.14 -1.39
C THR A 113 3.12 -11.08 -2.08
N CYS A 114 3.18 -10.34 -3.18
CA CYS A 114 4.44 -10.00 -3.83
C CYS A 114 5.08 -8.80 -3.11
N ARG A 115 6.35 -8.93 -2.71
CA ARG A 115 7.09 -7.87 -2.03
C ARG A 115 7.32 -6.64 -2.91
N PHE A 116 7.54 -6.85 -4.21
CA PHE A 116 7.89 -5.78 -5.14
C PHE A 116 6.69 -4.91 -5.49
N CYS A 117 5.62 -5.52 -6.00
CA CYS A 117 4.44 -4.76 -6.43
C CYS A 117 3.33 -4.69 -5.38
N GLY A 118 3.48 -5.35 -4.23
CA GLY A 118 2.52 -5.32 -3.13
C GLY A 118 1.20 -6.04 -3.40
N VAL A 119 1.05 -6.71 -4.55
CA VAL A 119 -0.18 -7.43 -4.90
C VAL A 119 -0.37 -8.62 -3.98
N GLY A 120 -1.50 -8.64 -3.29
CA GLY A 120 -2.00 -9.77 -2.51
C GLY A 120 -2.83 -10.70 -3.38
N PHE A 121 -2.67 -12.02 -3.21
CA PHE A 121 -3.43 -13.00 -4.00
C PHE A 121 -3.62 -14.33 -3.27
N ILE A 122 -4.62 -15.09 -3.71
CA ILE A 122 -4.84 -16.49 -3.32
C ILE A 122 -4.41 -17.38 -4.49
N PRO A 123 -3.38 -18.23 -4.35
CA PRO A 123 -2.91 -19.11 -5.42
C PRO A 123 -4.01 -20.10 -5.81
N ASN A 124 -4.11 -20.38 -7.11
CA ASN A 124 -5.08 -21.31 -7.72
C ASN A 124 -6.55 -20.95 -7.52
N SER A 125 -6.88 -19.72 -7.14
CA SER A 125 -8.26 -19.28 -7.07
C SER A 125 -8.78 -18.92 -8.46
N SER A 126 -9.95 -19.46 -8.82
CA SER A 126 -10.71 -19.11 -10.02
C SER A 126 -11.59 -17.87 -9.83
N HIS A 127 -11.64 -17.30 -8.62
CA HIS A 127 -12.50 -16.16 -8.33
C HIS A 127 -11.79 -14.83 -8.69
N PRO A 128 -12.45 -13.93 -9.46
CA PRO A 128 -11.88 -12.64 -9.85
C PRO A 128 -11.46 -11.76 -8.65
N SER A 129 -12.13 -11.92 -7.51
CA SER A 129 -11.87 -11.17 -6.27
C SER A 129 -10.65 -11.68 -5.48
N SER A 130 -10.02 -12.78 -5.91
CA SER A 130 -8.86 -13.35 -5.24
C SER A 130 -7.57 -12.54 -5.42
N TRP A 131 -7.60 -11.52 -6.29
CA TRP A 131 -6.50 -10.62 -6.58
C TRP A 131 -6.73 -9.32 -5.82
N HIS A 132 -6.22 -9.25 -4.59
CA HIS A 132 -6.20 -8.01 -3.82
C HIS A 132 -5.00 -7.19 -4.25
N SER A 133 -5.16 -6.47 -5.35
CA SER A 133 -4.14 -5.55 -5.75
C SER A 133 -4.12 -4.34 -4.79
N ARG A 134 -3.04 -4.20 -4.02
CA ARG A 134 -2.49 -2.86 -3.77
C ARG A 134 -1.80 -2.38 -5.05
N GLN A 135 -2.40 -2.59 -6.23
CA GLN A 135 -1.78 -2.27 -7.51
C GLN A 135 -1.42 -0.81 -7.47
N ASN A 136 -0.12 -0.59 -7.34
CA ASN A 136 0.60 0.65 -7.53
C ASN A 136 -0.04 1.82 -6.74
N GLN A 137 0.72 2.37 -5.81
CA GLN A 137 0.86 3.83 -5.86
C GLN A 137 1.33 4.13 -7.28
N GLN A 138 0.40 4.22 -8.25
CA GLN A 138 0.66 4.71 -9.59
C GLN A 138 1.49 5.95 -9.36
N LYS A 139 2.70 5.97 -9.94
CA LYS A 139 3.51 7.18 -10.03
C LYS A 139 2.52 8.30 -10.38
N LEU A 140 2.28 9.18 -9.41
CA LEU A 140 1.26 10.20 -9.54
C LEU A 140 1.67 11.02 -10.76
N SER A 141 0.81 11.06 -11.78
CA SER A 141 0.99 11.96 -12.91
C SER A 141 1.15 13.37 -12.37
N ALA A 142 1.94 14.24 -13.01
CA ALA A 142 2.07 15.62 -12.55
C ALA A 142 0.67 16.25 -12.36
N PHE A 143 0.47 16.95 -11.24
CA PHE A 143 -0.80 17.62 -10.96
C PHE A 143 -1.06 18.68 -12.03
N LYS A 144 -2.27 18.67 -12.61
CA LYS A 144 -2.75 19.68 -13.55
C LYS A 144 -4.04 20.28 -13.04
N PHE A 145 -4.03 21.60 -12.82
CA PHE A 145 -5.19 22.32 -12.31
C PHE A 145 -6.40 22.23 -13.25
N ASP A 146 -6.16 22.26 -14.56
CA ASP A 146 -7.22 22.29 -15.58
C ASP A 146 -8.00 20.97 -15.67
N GLU A 147 -7.46 19.85 -15.19
CA GLU A 147 -8.15 18.56 -15.22
C GLU A 147 -9.37 18.53 -14.30
N ASP A 148 -10.48 17.96 -14.76
CA ASP A 148 -11.72 17.84 -13.98
C ASP A 148 -11.70 16.72 -12.94
N THR A 149 -10.62 15.95 -12.87
CA THR A 149 -10.41 14.95 -11.83
C THR A 149 -9.08 15.19 -11.15
N TRP A 150 -9.10 15.46 -9.84
CA TRP A 150 -7.88 15.65 -9.05
C TRP A 150 -7.64 14.46 -8.16
N ASP A 151 -6.42 13.94 -8.15
CA ASP A 151 -6.03 12.89 -7.20
C ASP A 151 -5.57 13.51 -5.88
N LEU A 152 -6.30 13.24 -4.80
CA LEU A 152 -6.02 13.76 -3.46
C LEU A 152 -4.67 13.30 -2.92
N ARG A 153 -4.09 12.22 -3.45
CA ARG A 153 -2.74 11.78 -3.07
C ARG A 153 -1.65 12.79 -3.44
N HIS A 154 -1.95 13.79 -4.28
CA HIS A 154 -1.05 14.93 -4.51
C HIS A 154 -0.89 15.83 -3.28
N PHE A 155 -1.86 15.81 -2.37
CA PHE A 155 -1.96 16.78 -1.29
C PHE A 155 -1.96 16.13 0.09
N TYR A 156 -2.30 14.83 0.18
CA TYR A 156 -2.43 14.11 1.45
C TYR A 156 -1.68 12.76 1.42
N GLU A 157 -0.93 12.47 2.47
CA GLU A 157 -0.16 11.22 2.61
C GLU A 157 -1.05 9.99 2.85
N ASN A 158 -2.18 10.18 3.55
CA ASN A 158 -3.07 9.10 3.97
C ASN A 158 -4.53 9.38 3.60
N THR A 159 -4.95 8.98 2.39
CA THR A 159 -6.36 9.01 1.97
C THR A 159 -6.97 7.61 2.16
N THR A 160 -7.77 7.41 3.21
CA THR A 160 -8.25 6.08 3.62
C THR A 160 -9.26 5.46 2.66
N ASN A 161 -10.17 6.23 2.04
CA ASN A 161 -11.27 5.64 1.26
C ASN A 161 -11.65 6.35 -0.05
N ARG A 162 -11.29 7.62 -0.26
CA ARG A 162 -11.56 8.36 -1.51
C ARG A 162 -10.33 9.12 -1.94
N LYS A 163 -9.80 8.75 -3.10
CA LYS A 163 -8.54 9.29 -3.64
C LYS A 163 -8.75 10.38 -4.67
N ARG A 164 -9.99 10.69 -5.07
CA ARG A 164 -10.25 11.57 -6.22
C ARG A 164 -11.37 12.57 -5.95
N LEU A 165 -11.13 13.81 -6.35
CA LEU A 165 -12.14 14.85 -6.52
C LEU A 165 -12.58 14.86 -7.98
N ASN A 166 -13.87 15.05 -8.23
CA ASN A 166 -14.42 15.14 -9.58
C ASN A 166 -15.21 16.45 -9.73
N PHE A 167 -14.89 17.26 -10.72
CA PHE A 167 -15.52 18.55 -10.99
C PHE A 167 -16.48 18.51 -12.19
N HIS A 168 -16.62 17.36 -12.86
CA HIS A 168 -17.39 17.20 -14.09
C HIS A 168 -18.86 17.66 -13.96
N ASP A 169 -19.49 17.35 -12.83
CA ASP A 169 -20.89 17.68 -12.57
C ASP A 169 -21.12 19.14 -12.14
N ILE A 170 -20.05 19.94 -12.02
CA ILE A 170 -20.16 21.36 -11.67
C ILE A 170 -20.25 22.16 -12.95
N LYS A 171 -21.38 22.82 -13.13
CA LYS A 171 -21.65 23.73 -14.23
C LYS A 171 -22.14 25.07 -13.67
N PRO A 172 -22.03 26.16 -14.44
CA PRO A 172 -21.28 26.34 -15.69
C PRO A 172 -19.76 26.42 -15.47
N ASP A 173 -18.96 26.46 -16.55
CA ASP A 173 -17.48 26.38 -16.48
C ASP A 173 -16.84 27.51 -15.68
N TRP A 174 -17.37 28.74 -15.75
CA TRP A 174 -16.87 29.85 -14.93
C TRP A 174 -17.02 29.54 -13.44
N TYR A 175 -18.11 28.90 -13.03
CA TYR A 175 -18.35 28.55 -11.64
C TYR A 175 -17.48 27.36 -11.23
N LYS A 176 -17.35 26.35 -12.09
CA LYS A 176 -16.41 25.23 -11.90
C LYS A 176 -14.99 25.73 -11.65
N PHE A 177 -14.54 26.71 -12.43
CA PHE A 177 -13.22 27.33 -12.28
C PHE A 177 -13.05 28.02 -10.91
N GLN A 178 -14.06 28.76 -10.44
CA GLN A 178 -14.02 29.37 -9.09
C GLN A 178 -14.04 28.31 -7.99
N VAL A 179 -14.84 27.24 -8.11
CA VAL A 179 -14.85 26.13 -7.16
C VAL A 179 -13.47 25.46 -7.10
N LYS A 180 -12.82 25.20 -8.24
CA LYS A 180 -11.46 24.66 -8.28
C LYS A 180 -10.47 25.55 -7.52
N LYS A 181 -10.51 26.88 -7.75
CA LYS A 181 -9.66 27.83 -7.02
C LYS A 181 -9.88 27.78 -5.51
N TYR A 182 -11.13 27.80 -5.06
CA TYR A 182 -11.44 27.73 -3.63
C TYR A 182 -11.01 26.40 -3.01
N ILE A 183 -11.24 25.28 -3.69
CA ILE A 183 -10.81 23.96 -3.20
C ILE A 183 -9.28 23.90 -3.09
N GLN A 184 -8.55 24.44 -4.07
CA GLN A 184 -7.09 24.54 -4.00
C GLN A 184 -6.63 25.40 -2.82
N PHE A 185 -7.29 26.55 -2.58
CA PHE A 185 -7.03 27.40 -1.42
C PHE A 185 -7.25 26.64 -0.09
N GLN A 186 -8.35 25.89 0.02
CA GLN A 186 -8.64 25.09 1.22
C GLN A 186 -7.63 23.97 1.44
N ILE A 187 -7.18 23.30 0.37
CA ILE A 187 -6.12 22.29 0.42
C ILE A 187 -4.82 22.92 0.93
N ASN A 188 -4.42 24.07 0.37
CA ASN A 188 -3.22 24.79 0.80
C ASN A 188 -3.30 25.30 2.24
N SER A 189 -4.53 25.56 2.73
CA SER A 189 -4.81 25.92 4.12
C SER A 189 -4.88 24.71 5.06
N GLN A 190 -4.43 23.53 4.63
CA GLN A 190 -4.39 22.28 5.41
C GLN A 190 -5.76 21.76 5.87
N SER A 191 -6.84 22.10 5.15
CA SER A 191 -8.14 21.47 5.41
C SER A 191 -8.06 19.96 5.24
N SER A 192 -8.83 19.21 6.03
CA SER A 192 -8.89 17.76 5.91
C SER A 192 -9.51 17.31 4.58
N ALA A 193 -9.10 16.16 4.06
CA ALA A 193 -9.67 15.59 2.84
C ALA A 193 -11.20 15.42 2.92
N GLU A 194 -11.74 15.10 4.11
CA GLU A 194 -13.17 14.98 4.35
C GLU A 194 -13.88 16.34 4.21
N SER A 195 -13.29 17.39 4.78
CA SER A 195 -13.78 18.78 4.64
C SER A 195 -13.84 19.19 3.17
N ILE A 196 -12.81 18.87 2.38
CA ILE A 196 -12.78 19.14 0.93
C ILE A 196 -13.91 18.44 0.19
N LEU A 197 -14.19 17.18 0.53
CA LEU A 197 -15.31 16.42 -0.08
C LEU A 197 -16.67 17.02 0.29
N HIS A 198 -16.84 17.48 1.53
CA HIS A 198 -18.04 18.20 1.94
C HIS A 198 -18.22 19.50 1.17
N PHE A 199 -17.18 20.34 1.09
CA PHE A 199 -17.21 21.58 0.31
C PHE A 199 -17.60 21.31 -1.14
N LEU A 200 -16.97 20.33 -1.78
CA LEU A 200 -17.29 19.96 -3.16
C LEU A 200 -18.76 19.54 -3.34
N SER A 201 -19.30 18.78 -2.39
CA SER A 201 -20.73 18.40 -2.39
C SER A 201 -21.64 19.63 -2.25
N TYR A 202 -21.27 20.58 -1.40
CA TYR A 202 -22.05 21.81 -1.19
C TYR A 202 -22.04 22.66 -2.46
N PHE A 203 -20.88 22.83 -3.08
CA PHE A 203 -20.74 23.61 -4.31
C PHE A 203 -21.39 22.96 -5.52
N ARG A 204 -21.46 21.63 -5.61
CA ARG A 204 -22.25 20.93 -6.64
C ARG A 204 -23.74 21.26 -6.53
N GLN A 205 -24.29 21.20 -5.31
CA GLN A 205 -25.70 21.53 -5.08
C GLN A 205 -25.99 22.99 -5.44
N PHE A 206 -25.10 23.91 -5.06
CA PHE A 206 -25.25 25.31 -5.47
C PHE A 206 -25.08 25.51 -6.98
N GLY A 207 -24.15 24.78 -7.60
CA GLY A 207 -23.94 24.79 -9.06
C GLY A 207 -25.18 24.38 -9.86
N ALA A 208 -25.96 23.43 -9.34
CA ALA A 208 -27.23 23.05 -9.96
C ALA A 208 -28.22 24.23 -10.03
N ILE A 209 -28.23 25.11 -9.03
CA ILE A 209 -29.08 26.31 -9.00
C ILE A 209 -28.55 27.37 -9.95
N ILE A 210 -27.23 27.59 -9.96
CA ILE A 210 -26.57 28.50 -10.91
C ILE A 210 -26.92 28.08 -12.36
N GLN A 211 -26.85 26.78 -12.64
CA GLN A 211 -27.21 26.22 -13.95
C GLN A 211 -28.70 26.39 -14.24
N GLN A 212 -29.59 26.06 -13.30
CA GLN A 212 -31.04 26.20 -13.47
C GLN A 212 -31.44 27.65 -13.77
N LYS A 213 -30.80 28.61 -13.12
CA LYS A 213 -31.05 30.05 -13.32
C LYS A 213 -30.24 30.65 -14.48
N SER A 214 -29.46 29.85 -15.19
CA SER A 214 -28.61 30.30 -16.31
C SER A 214 -27.73 31.51 -15.92
N ILE A 215 -27.17 31.49 -14.71
CA ILE A 215 -26.37 32.59 -14.20
C ILE A 215 -25.02 32.60 -14.93
N GLY A 216 -24.79 33.66 -15.72
CA GLY A 216 -23.59 33.79 -16.55
C GLY A 216 -22.33 34.30 -15.84
N SER A 217 -22.45 34.85 -14.62
CA SER A 217 -21.30 35.40 -13.88
C SER A 217 -21.57 35.49 -12.38
N ILE A 218 -20.50 35.58 -11.60
CA ILE A 218 -20.53 35.73 -10.14
C ILE A 218 -21.30 36.99 -9.69
N THR A 219 -21.22 38.07 -10.46
CA THR A 219 -21.88 39.36 -10.17
C THR A 219 -23.40 39.30 -10.21
N LYS A 220 -23.97 38.26 -10.83
CA LYS A 220 -25.41 38.03 -10.90
C LYS A 220 -25.95 37.19 -9.74
N ILE A 221 -25.08 36.72 -8.84
CA ILE A 221 -25.50 36.03 -7.62
C ILE A 221 -25.98 37.07 -6.63
N ASN A 222 -27.29 37.11 -6.43
CA ASN A 222 -27.94 37.99 -5.46
C ASN A 222 -28.55 37.16 -4.32
N ARG A 223 -29.15 37.87 -3.36
CA ARG A 223 -29.79 37.25 -2.19
C ARG A 223 -30.84 36.20 -2.57
N GLU A 224 -31.57 36.39 -3.65
CA GLU A 224 -32.63 35.47 -4.07
C GLU A 224 -32.08 34.12 -4.50
N VAL A 225 -30.94 34.08 -5.19
CA VAL A 225 -30.25 32.84 -5.55
C VAL A 225 -29.82 32.07 -4.30
N ILE A 226 -29.33 32.78 -3.27
CA ILE A 226 -28.96 32.18 -1.99
C ILE A 226 -30.18 31.64 -1.24
N LEU A 227 -31.29 32.37 -1.23
CA LEU A 227 -32.53 31.92 -0.60
C LEU A 227 -33.08 30.66 -1.28
N GLN A 228 -33.06 30.60 -2.60
CA GLN A 228 -33.44 29.39 -3.34
C GLN A 228 -32.53 28.20 -3.02
N PHE A 229 -31.24 28.45 -2.79
CA PHE A 229 -30.35 27.40 -2.30
C PHE A 229 -30.77 26.89 -0.94
N ILE A 230 -31.05 27.78 0.01
CA ILE A 230 -31.53 27.42 1.34
C ILE A 230 -32.83 26.62 1.25
N ASP A 231 -33.77 27.06 0.41
CA ASP A 231 -35.04 26.35 0.17
C ASP A 231 -34.82 24.94 -0.39
N SER A 232 -33.87 24.77 -1.32
CA SER A 232 -33.52 23.46 -1.91
C SER A 232 -32.97 22.46 -0.89
N ILE A 233 -32.41 22.93 0.22
CA ILE A 233 -31.82 22.10 1.28
C ILE A 233 -32.62 22.13 2.58
N ARG A 234 -33.81 22.74 2.59
CA ARG A 234 -34.61 22.99 3.81
C ARG A 234 -35.00 21.74 4.60
N THR A 235 -35.05 20.58 3.93
CA THR A 235 -35.40 19.29 4.54
C THR A 235 -34.24 18.65 5.31
N GLN A 236 -33.05 19.24 5.24
CA GLN A 236 -31.87 18.75 5.94
C GLN A 236 -31.79 19.31 7.37
N ALA A 237 -30.99 18.67 8.21
CA ALA A 237 -30.73 19.16 9.56
C ALA A 237 -30.19 20.60 9.55
N SER A 238 -30.61 21.42 10.51
CA SER A 238 -30.22 22.84 10.64
C SER A 238 -28.70 23.04 10.68
N THR A 239 -27.98 22.13 11.35
CA THR A 239 -26.51 22.12 11.41
C THR A 239 -25.86 21.93 10.04
N THR A 240 -26.47 21.13 9.17
CA THR A 240 -26.00 20.91 7.79
C THR A 240 -26.27 22.15 6.92
N ILE A 241 -27.44 22.76 7.08
CA ILE A 241 -27.79 24.00 6.37
C ILE A 241 -26.81 25.10 6.75
N TYR A 242 -26.54 25.29 8.05
CA TYR A 242 -25.57 26.28 8.53
C TYR A 242 -24.18 26.07 7.92
N LYS A 243 -23.67 24.82 7.92
CA LYS A 243 -22.36 24.50 7.32
C LYS A 243 -22.31 24.85 5.84
N LYS A 244 -23.37 24.56 5.08
CA LYS A 244 -23.47 24.87 3.65
C LYS A 244 -23.50 26.37 3.38
N VAL A 245 -24.32 27.10 4.11
CA VAL A 245 -24.41 28.57 3.98
C VAL A 245 -23.11 29.24 4.41
N HIS A 246 -22.48 28.77 5.48
CA HIS A 246 -21.17 29.26 5.91
C HIS A 246 -20.10 28.99 4.85
N ALA A 247 -20.09 27.81 4.22
CA ALA A 247 -19.16 27.52 3.13
C ALA A 247 -19.37 28.45 1.92
N LEU A 248 -20.62 28.78 1.56
CA LEU A 248 -20.90 29.76 0.52
C LEU A 248 -20.45 31.17 0.91
N LYS A 249 -20.62 31.56 2.17
CA LYS A 249 -20.14 32.85 2.70
C LYS A 249 -18.62 32.98 2.60
N GLN A 250 -17.87 31.89 2.81
CA GLN A 250 -16.41 31.90 2.69
C GLN A 250 -15.94 31.85 1.22
N PHE A 251 -16.82 31.43 0.32
CA PHE A 251 -16.52 31.25 -1.10
C PHE A 251 -16.65 32.53 -1.92
N PHE A 252 -17.64 33.37 -1.60
CA PHE A 252 -17.92 34.66 -2.25
C PHE A 252 -17.33 35.82 -1.45
#